data_AF-A0AAX4MK76-F1
#
_entry.id   AF-A0AAX4MK76-F1
#
_cell.length_a   1.000
_cell.length_b   1.000
_cell.length_c   1.000
_cell.angle_alpha   90.00
_cell.angle_beta   90.00
_cell.angle_gamma   90.00
#
_symmetry.space_group_name_H-M   'P 1'
#
loop_
_entity.id
_entity.type
_entity.pdbx_description
1 polymer ?
#
loop_
_entity_poly.entity_id
_entity_poly.type
_entity_poly.pdbx_seq_one_letter_code
_entity_poly.pdbx_strand_id
1 'polypeptide(L)'
;MAHHDTVAAAAIAGTKRIAALGIDIEPNEPLPENLIELIATPNEQRMYDLHLLKRRDLFVLKEAVYKAYFPLYNDYLEFQDVEIDLPARLGCVFH
;
A
#
# COMPACT_ATOMS: atom_id res chain seq x y z
N MET A 1 0.66 -12.76 4.78
CA MET A 1 1.90 -12.75 5.59
C MET A 1 2.78 -11.65 5.04
N ALA A 2 3.48 -10.92 5.90
CA ALA A 2 4.49 -9.96 5.53
C ALA A 2 5.73 -10.22 6.38
N HIS A 3 6.92 -10.02 5.83
CA HIS A 3 8.14 -10.11 6.59
C HIS A 3 9.17 -9.12 6.05
N HIS A 4 10.00 -8.66 6.96
CA HIS A 4 11.26 -7.98 6.69
C HIS A 4 12.39 -8.79 7.37
N ASP A 5 13.64 -8.40 7.18
CA ASP A 5 14.85 -9.08 7.68
C ASP A 5 14.79 -9.49 9.17
N THR A 6 14.04 -8.76 9.99
CA THR A 6 14.01 -8.92 11.45
C THR A 6 12.62 -9.19 12.04
N VAL A 7 11.55 -9.07 11.25
CA VAL A 7 10.16 -9.14 11.74
C VAL A 7 9.29 -9.86 10.72
N ALA A 8 8.37 -10.70 11.20
CA ALA A 8 7.31 -11.27 10.39
C ALA A 8 5.94 -11.07 11.06
N ALA A 9 4.92 -10.86 10.25
CA ALA A 9 3.53 -10.78 10.69
C ALA A 9 2.61 -11.61 9.80
N ALA A 10 1.58 -12.16 10.44
CA ALA A 10 0.49 -12.85 9.78
C ALA A 10 -0.84 -12.35 10.35
N ALA A 11 -1.82 -12.16 9.47
CA ALA A 11 -3.17 -11.82 9.84
C ALA A 11 -4.12 -12.81 9.16
N ILE A 12 -5.16 -13.22 9.88
CA ILE A 12 -6.15 -14.19 9.43
C ILE A 12 -7.53 -13.61 9.69
N ALA A 13 -8.43 -13.75 8.72
CA ALA A 13 -9.79 -13.27 8.80
C ALA A 13 -10.79 -14.35 8.39
N GLY A 14 -11.97 -14.34 9.01
CA GLY A 14 -13.08 -15.20 8.59
C GLY A 14 -13.68 -14.71 7.27
N THR A 15 -13.76 -15.61 6.28
CA THR A 15 -14.21 -15.28 4.91
C THR A 15 -15.69 -14.88 4.80
N LYS A 16 -16.51 -15.15 5.83
CA LYS A 16 -17.93 -14.78 5.85
C LYS A 16 -18.17 -13.26 5.88
N ARG A 17 -17.18 -12.47 6.31
CA ARG A 17 -17.31 -11.00 6.47
C ARG A 17 -16.22 -10.20 5.76
N ILE A 18 -15.07 -10.82 5.50
CA ILE A 18 -13.91 -10.18 4.89
C ILE A 18 -13.57 -10.98 3.64
N ALA A 19 -13.71 -10.35 2.47
CA ALA A 19 -13.44 -11.00 1.19
C ALA A 19 -11.94 -11.24 0.98
N ALA A 20 -11.11 -10.26 1.35
CA ALA A 20 -9.67 -10.36 1.33
C ALA A 20 -9.02 -9.50 2.42
N LEU A 21 -7.79 -9.86 2.76
CA LEU A 21 -6.97 -9.17 3.75
C LEU A 21 -5.52 -9.15 3.28
N GLY A 22 -4.98 -7.95 3.10
CA GLY A 22 -3.57 -7.71 2.81
C GLY A 22 -2.91 -7.03 3.99
N ILE A 23 -1.67 -7.43 4.27
CA ILE A 23 -0.80 -6.78 5.25
C ILE A 23 0.57 -6.63 4.61
N ASP A 24 1.27 -5.57 4.98
CA ASP A 24 2.65 -5.35 4.59
C ASP A 24 3.45 -4.72 5.74
N ILE A 25 4.76 -4.97 5.77
CA ILE A 25 5.68 -4.45 6.79
C ILE A 25 6.97 -4.05 6.11
N GLU A 26 7.39 -2.81 6.35
CA GLU A 26 8.62 -2.21 5.82
C GLU A 26 9.37 -1.47 6.94
N PRO A 27 10.71 -1.35 6.87
CA PRO A 27 11.48 -0.48 7.75
C PRO A 27 10.96 0.97 7.68
N ASN A 28 10.91 1.64 8.84
CA ASN A 28 10.56 3.05 8.91
C ASN A 28 11.75 3.93 8.48
N GLU A 29 12.10 3.86 7.21
CA GLU A 29 13.25 4.51 6.59
C GLU A 29 12.82 5.24 5.31
N PRO A 30 13.45 6.35 4.92
CA PRO A 30 13.09 7.05 3.70
C PRO A 30 13.13 6.17 2.44
N LEU A 31 12.12 6.29 1.57
CA LEU A 31 12.22 5.80 0.19
C LEU A 31 13.26 6.64 -0.61
N PRO A 32 13.98 6.03 -1.56
CA PRO A 32 14.77 6.78 -2.53
C PRO A 32 13.89 7.80 -3.26
N GLU A 33 14.40 9.03 -3.44
CA GLU A 33 13.60 10.12 -4.02
C GLU A 33 13.09 9.80 -5.43
N ASN A 34 13.88 9.09 -6.24
CA ASN A 34 13.48 8.68 -7.58
C ASN A 34 12.36 7.62 -7.60
N LEU A 35 12.08 6.97 -6.47
CA LEU A 35 11.05 5.94 -6.39
C LEU A 35 9.68 6.53 -6.01
N ILE A 36 9.65 7.72 -5.39
CA ILE A 36 8.39 8.33 -4.97
C ILE A 36 7.48 8.69 -6.15
N GLU A 37 8.08 9.11 -7.27
CA GLU A 37 7.34 9.45 -8.51
C GLU A 37 6.69 8.21 -9.14
N LEU A 38 7.29 7.02 -8.94
CA LEU A 38 6.70 5.76 -9.38
C LEU A 38 5.54 5.33 -8.48
N ILE A 39 5.66 5.57 -7.16
CA ILE A 39 4.72 5.09 -6.16
C ILE A 39 3.50 6.01 -6.00
N ALA A 40 3.72 7.33 -5.93
CA ALA A 40 2.67 8.29 -5.62
C ALA A 40 1.98 8.77 -6.90
N THR A 41 0.65 8.73 -6.93
CA THR A 41 -0.12 9.28 -8.06
C THR A 41 0.01 10.81 -8.12
N PRO A 42 -0.29 11.44 -9.27
CA PRO A 42 -0.32 12.91 -9.34
C PRO A 42 -1.27 13.56 -8.34
N ASN A 43 -2.33 12.84 -7.90
CA ASN A 43 -3.24 13.34 -6.88
C ASN A 43 -2.60 13.26 -5.49
N GLU A 44 -1.99 12.14 -5.13
CA GLU A 44 -1.28 11.96 -3.86
C GLU A 44 -0.10 12.94 -3.73
N GLN A 45 0.62 13.20 -4.83
CA GLN A 45 1.69 14.21 -4.90
C GLN A 45 1.17 15.64 -4.61
N ARG A 46 -0.09 15.94 -4.92
CA ARG A 46 -0.73 17.23 -4.61
C ARG A 46 -1.32 17.27 -3.19
N MET A 47 -1.84 16.14 -2.72
CA MET A 47 -2.53 16.03 -1.44
C MET A 47 -1.54 16.03 -0.26
N TYR A 48 -0.37 15.43 -0.45
CA TYR A 48 0.58 15.21 0.63
C TYR A 48 1.88 15.97 0.42
N ASP A 49 2.43 16.48 1.53
CA ASP A 49 3.85 16.76 1.58
C ASP A 49 4.62 15.44 1.60
N LEU A 50 5.03 15.01 0.40
CA LEU A 50 5.75 13.75 0.23
C LEU A 50 7.08 13.73 0.97
N HIS A 51 7.67 14.87 1.34
CA HIS A 51 8.87 14.90 2.19
C HIS A 51 8.59 14.41 3.61
N LEU A 52 7.39 14.66 4.14
CA LEU A 52 6.94 14.14 5.43
C LEU A 52 6.50 12.68 5.32
N LEU A 53 5.87 12.29 4.21
CA LEU A 53 5.51 10.90 3.90
C LEU A 53 6.70 10.03 3.43
N LYS A 54 7.93 10.56 3.36
CA LYS A 54 9.12 9.80 2.93
C LYS A 54 9.32 8.48 3.68
N ARG A 55 8.69 8.29 4.84
CA ARG A 55 8.68 7.08 5.69
C ARG A 55 8.08 5.80 5.07
N ARG A 56 7.97 5.71 3.74
CA ARG A 56 7.40 4.58 2.96
C ARG A 56 5.90 4.34 3.12
N ASP A 57 5.16 5.24 3.75
CA ASP A 57 3.76 5.01 4.11
C ASP A 57 2.87 4.66 2.90
N LEU A 58 3.00 5.39 1.78
CA LEU A 58 2.24 5.09 0.56
C LEU A 58 2.63 3.74 -0.05
N PHE A 59 3.92 3.39 -0.01
CA PHE A 59 4.41 2.11 -0.54
C PHE A 59 3.81 0.92 0.21
N VAL A 60 3.96 0.91 1.53
CA VAL A 60 3.48 -0.21 2.38
C VAL A 60 1.96 -0.34 2.31
N LEU A 61 1.24 0.78 2.21
CA LEU A 61 -0.22 0.75 2.07
C LEU A 61 -0.64 0.19 0.71
N LYS A 62 0.01 0.60 -0.38
CA LYS A 62 -0.30 0.09 -1.72
C LYS A 62 0.07 -1.38 -1.88
N GLU A 63 1.18 -1.83 -1.32
CA GLU A 63 1.55 -3.26 -1.23
C GLU A 63 0.49 -4.06 -0.46
N ALA A 64 -0.01 -3.52 0.65
CA ALA A 64 -1.10 -4.15 1.40
C ALA A 64 -2.39 -4.21 0.57
N VAL A 65 -2.72 -3.17 -0.22
CA VAL A 65 -3.85 -3.20 -1.16
C VAL A 65 -3.64 -4.28 -2.22
N TYR A 66 -2.48 -4.33 -2.86
CA TYR A 66 -2.15 -5.36 -3.85
C TYR A 66 -2.30 -6.79 -3.29
N LYS A 67 -1.80 -7.03 -2.07
CA LYS A 67 -1.92 -8.34 -1.39
C LYS A 67 -3.36 -8.71 -1.03
N ALA A 68 -4.25 -7.75 -0.84
CA ALA A 68 -5.68 -7.99 -0.72
C ALA A 68 -6.35 -8.20 -2.09
N TYR A 69 -5.88 -7.49 -3.11
CA TYR A 69 -6.45 -7.47 -4.45
C TYR A 69 -6.15 -8.74 -5.25
N PHE A 70 -4.87 -9.11 -5.37
CA PHE A 70 -4.41 -10.19 -6.25
C PHE A 70 -5.14 -11.53 -6.02
N PRO A 71 -5.40 -11.99 -4.78
CA PRO A 71 -6.15 -13.24 -4.56
C PRO A 71 -7.60 -13.22 -5.05
N LEU A 72 -8.21 -12.03 -5.21
CA LEU A 72 -9.60 -11.89 -5.64
C LEU A 72 -9.73 -11.84 -7.17
N TYR A 73 -8.82 -11.13 -7.83
CA TYR A 73 -8.94 -10.81 -9.26
C TYR A 73 -7.91 -11.53 -10.12
N ASN A 74 -6.85 -12.07 -9.52
CA ASN A 74 -5.74 -12.73 -10.21
C ASN A 74 -5.15 -11.83 -11.32
N ASP A 75 -5.03 -10.54 -11.03
CA ASP A 75 -4.51 -9.50 -11.91
C ASP A 75 -3.54 -8.58 -11.17
N TYR A 76 -2.67 -7.91 -11.91
CA TYR A 76 -1.64 -7.03 -11.38
C TYR A 76 -2.14 -5.59 -11.26
N LEU A 77 -1.80 -4.94 -10.15
CA LEU A 77 -1.95 -3.49 -9.98
C LEU A 77 -0.57 -2.87 -9.98
N GLU A 78 -0.41 -1.78 -10.71
CA GLU A 78 0.70 -0.86 -10.54
C GLU A 78 0.39 0.10 -9.38
N PHE A 79 1.43 0.78 -8.86
CA PHE A 79 1.23 1.79 -7.83
C PHE A 79 0.30 2.93 -8.27
N GLN A 80 0.29 3.23 -9.57
CA GLN A 80 -0.52 4.29 -10.15
C GLN A 80 -2.01 3.92 -10.27
N ASP A 81 -2.35 2.63 -10.16
CA ASP A 81 -3.73 2.14 -10.20
C ASP A 81 -4.42 2.25 -8.84
N VAL A 82 -3.69 2.69 -7.81
CA VAL A 82 -4.19 2.80 -6.44
C VAL A 82 -3.98 4.21 -5.92
N GLU A 83 -5.01 4.81 -5.33
CA GLU A 83 -4.87 6.03 -4.53
C GLU A 83 -5.26 5.79 -3.08
N ILE A 84 -4.47 6.36 -2.18
CA ILE A 84 -4.66 6.28 -0.73
C ILE A 84 -5.03 7.67 -0.18
N ASP A 85 -6.19 7.75 0.45
CA ASP A 85 -6.63 8.87 1.28
C ASP A 85 -6.44 8.50 2.76
N LEU A 86 -5.32 8.96 3.34
CA LEU A 86 -4.94 8.72 4.73
C LEU A 86 -5.93 9.36 5.72
N PRO A 87 -6.32 10.65 5.58
CA PRO A 87 -7.36 11.25 6.42
C PRO A 87 -8.70 10.51 6.39
N ALA A 88 -9.17 10.10 5.22
CA ALA A 88 -10.43 9.37 5.06
C ALA A 88 -10.29 7.88 5.42
N ARG A 89 -9.06 7.36 5.48
CA ARG A 89 -8.72 5.95 5.71
C ARG A 89 -9.30 5.06 4.62
N LEU A 90 -9.19 5.52 3.38
CA LEU A 90 -9.71 4.84 2.19
C LEU A 90 -8.59 4.58 1.18
N GLY A 91 -8.73 3.48 0.45
CA GLY A 91 -7.95 3.18 -0.74
C GLY A 91 -8.90 2.94 -1.91
N CYS A 92 -8.60 3.54 -3.05
CA CYS A 92 -9.36 3.37 -4.29
C CYS A 92 -8.47 2.66 -5.31
N VAL A 93 -9.01 1.62 -5.94
CA VAL A 93 -8.38 0.94 -7.08
C VAL A 93 -9.09 1.40 -8.35
N PHE A 94 -8.32 1.89 -9.31
CA PHE A 94 -8.79 2.30 -10.63
C PHE A 94 -8.38 1.22 -11.63
N HIS A 95 -9.33 0.74 -12.43
CA HIS A 95 -9.14 -0.34 -13.39
C HIS A 95 -9.71 0.06 -14.75
#